data_AF-A0A536UEY4-F1
#
_entry.id   AF-A0A536UEY4-F1
#
_cell.length_a   1.000
_cell.length_b   1.000
_cell.length_c   1.000
_cell.angle_alpha   90.00
_cell.angle_beta   90.00
_cell.angle_gamma   90.00
#
_symmetry.space_group_name_H-M   'P 1'
#
loop_
_entity.id
_entity.type
_entity.pdbx_description
1 polymer ?
#
loop_
_entity_poly.entity_id
_entity_poly.type
_entity_poly.pdbx_seq_one_letter_code
_entity_poly.pdbx_strand_id
1 'polypeptide(L)'
;MAPDLLRKDFRDLGYVEGQNLVIDLRSAEGSAAQLPALAADLVELKPDVIVTSTTDGALAAKQATRTIPIVIMQVSDPVGSGLIASLAHPGGNITGVTDYGVDLTGSTSS
;
A
#
# COMPACT_ATOMS: atom_id res chain seq x y z
N MET A 1 6.75 8.34 4.16
CA MET A 1 5.70 8.64 5.15
C MET A 1 6.34 8.74 6.53
N ALA A 2 6.10 9.81 7.29
CA ALA A 2 6.51 9.87 8.69
C ALA A 2 5.55 8.99 9.52
N PRO A 3 6.02 7.92 10.19
CA PRO A 3 5.15 6.97 10.91
C PRO A 3 4.25 7.65 11.95
N ASP A 4 4.71 8.77 12.52
CA ASP A 4 4.04 9.44 13.63
C ASP A 4 2.78 10.22 13.19
N LEU A 5 2.75 10.71 11.95
CA LEU A 5 1.54 11.35 11.40
C LEU A 5 0.43 10.33 11.19
N LEU A 6 0.77 9.16 10.63
CA LEU A 6 -0.18 8.07 10.43
C LEU A 6 -0.77 7.58 11.76
N ARG A 7 0.08 7.42 12.80
CA ARG A 7 -0.37 7.04 14.14
C ARG A 7 -1.32 8.07 14.76
N LYS A 8 -1.06 9.36 14.55
CA LYS A 8 -1.93 10.42 15.03
C LYS A 8 -3.30 10.34 14.34
N ASP A 9 -3.32 10.21 13.02
CA ASP A 9 -4.58 10.15 12.26
C ASP A 9 -5.41 8.91 12.65
N PHE A 10 -4.76 7.76 12.87
CA PHE A 10 -5.42 6.57 13.41
C PHE A 10 -6.01 6.80 14.79
N ARG A 11 -5.29 7.49 15.68
CA ARG A 11 -5.78 7.82 17.03
C ARG A 11 -7.01 8.72 16.97
N ASP A 12 -7.02 9.71 16.08
CA ASP A 12 -8.17 10.61 15.90
C ASP A 12 -9.42 9.85 15.40
N LEU A 13 -9.23 8.70 14.74
CA LEU A 13 -10.28 7.77 14.32
C LEU A 13 -10.62 6.71 15.39
N GLY A 14 -9.99 6.74 16.56
CA GLY A 14 -10.22 5.79 17.66
C GLY A 14 -9.37 4.52 17.64
N TYR A 15 -8.40 4.43 16.73
CA TYR A 15 -7.42 3.33 16.68
C TYR A 15 -6.16 3.69 17.49
N VAL A 16 -5.93 2.93 18.56
CA VAL A 16 -4.84 3.13 19.52
C VAL A 16 -3.90 1.93 19.47
N GLU A 17 -2.64 2.21 19.13
CA GLU A 17 -1.58 1.20 19.06
C GLU A 17 -1.40 0.47 20.41
N GLY A 18 -1.34 -0.86 20.38
CA GLY A 18 -1.27 -1.71 21.57
C GLY A 18 -2.61 -1.97 22.28
N GLN A 19 -3.71 -1.37 21.82
CA GLN A 19 -5.06 -1.66 22.33
C GLN A 19 -5.93 -2.35 21.28
N ASN A 20 -6.18 -1.68 20.17
CA ASN A 20 -7.01 -2.15 19.06
C ASN A 20 -6.34 -1.93 17.70
N LEU A 21 -5.05 -1.58 17.69
CA LEU A 21 -4.21 -1.44 16.51
C LEU A 21 -2.83 -2.01 16.79
N VAL A 22 -2.29 -2.76 15.83
CA VAL A 22 -0.88 -3.18 15.80
C VAL A 22 -0.31 -2.72 14.47
N ILE A 23 0.85 -2.05 14.49
CA ILE A 23 1.52 -1.58 13.28
C ILE A 23 2.89 -2.28 13.20
N ASP A 24 2.98 -3.28 12.33
CA ASP A 24 4.25 -3.90 11.98
C ASP A 24 4.85 -3.23 10.74
N LEU A 25 5.96 -2.51 10.93
CA LEU A 25 6.68 -1.85 9.84
C LEU A 25 7.85 -2.71 9.38
N ARG A 26 7.86 -3.07 8.09
CA ARG A 26 9.00 -3.72 7.43
C ARG A 26 9.56 -2.79 6.36
N SER A 27 10.87 -2.58 6.39
CA SER A 27 11.61 -1.79 5.40
C SER A 27 12.66 -2.66 4.75
N ALA A 28 12.78 -2.55 3.43
CA ALA A 28 13.83 -3.21 2.68
C ALA A 28 15.15 -2.43 2.67
N GLU A 29 15.21 -1.26 3.32
CA GLU A 29 16.40 -0.39 3.43
C GLU A 29 17.12 -0.14 2.09
N GLY A 30 16.34 -0.02 1.00
CA GLY A 30 16.85 0.19 -0.36
C GLY A 30 17.20 -1.08 -1.14
N SER A 31 17.08 -2.27 -0.55
CA SER A 31 17.35 -3.55 -1.19
C SER A 31 16.06 -4.26 -1.63
N ALA A 32 15.67 -4.07 -2.91
CA ALA A 32 14.49 -4.73 -3.46
C ALA A 32 14.52 -6.27 -3.34
N ALA A 33 15.72 -6.87 -3.27
CA ALA A 33 15.90 -8.31 -3.08
C ALA A 33 15.34 -8.84 -1.76
N GLN A 34 15.15 -7.99 -0.74
CA GLN A 34 14.58 -8.40 0.55
C GLN A 34 13.05 -8.40 0.55
N LEU A 35 12.41 -7.71 -0.40
CA LEU A 35 10.96 -7.51 -0.42
C LEU A 35 10.16 -8.82 -0.43
N PRO A 36 10.54 -9.89 -1.16
CA PRO A 36 9.80 -11.14 -1.14
C PRO A 36 9.77 -11.79 0.26
N ALA A 37 10.91 -11.80 0.97
CA ALA A 37 10.99 -12.36 2.32
C ALA A 37 10.18 -11.52 3.31
N LEU A 38 10.33 -10.20 3.27
CA LEU A 38 9.57 -9.28 4.13
C LEU A 38 8.06 -9.40 3.91
N ALA A 39 7.61 -9.58 2.66
CA ALA A 39 6.21 -9.79 2.34
C ALA A 39 5.70 -11.14 2.88
N ALA A 40 6.49 -12.21 2.79
CA ALA A 40 6.13 -13.50 3.36
C ALA A 40 5.99 -13.42 4.89
N ASP A 41 6.97 -12.82 5.57
CA ASP A 41 6.93 -12.59 7.02
C ASP A 41 5.68 -11.81 7.43
N LEU A 42 5.32 -10.76 6.70
CA LEU A 42 4.10 -9.99 6.97
C LEU A 42 2.84 -10.84 6.79
N VAL A 43 2.76 -11.70 5.79
CA VAL A 43 1.59 -12.57 5.57
C VAL A 43 1.45 -13.59 6.70
N GLU A 44 2.55 -14.10 7.24
CA GLU A 44 2.53 -15.05 8.38
C GLU A 44 1.96 -14.43 9.66
N LEU A 45 2.10 -13.12 9.84
CA LEU A 45 1.46 -12.37 10.93
C LEU A 45 -0.07 -12.28 10.79
N LYS A 46 -0.63 -12.67 9.63
CA LYS A 46 -2.05 -12.61 9.30
C LYS A 46 -2.67 -11.22 9.56
N PRO A 47 -2.09 -10.13 9.02
CA PRO A 47 -2.62 -8.80 9.20
C PRO A 47 -3.99 -8.67 8.51
N ASP A 48 -4.83 -7.79 9.04
CA ASP A 48 -6.10 -7.42 8.41
C ASP A 48 -5.89 -6.65 7.09
N VAL A 49 -4.78 -5.91 6.98
CA VAL A 49 -4.42 -5.13 5.80
C VAL A 49 -2.90 -4.99 5.69
N ILE A 50 -2.38 -5.01 4.45
CA ILE A 50 -0.99 -4.67 4.14
C ILE A 50 -0.97 -3.32 3.43
N VAL A 51 -0.15 -2.39 3.90
CA VAL A 51 0.02 -1.07 3.27
C VAL A 51 1.40 -0.99 2.62
N THR A 52 1.44 -0.54 1.36
CA THR A 52 2.69 -0.41 0.60
C THR A 52 2.83 0.98 -0.01
N SER A 53 4.08 1.48 -0.08
CA SER A 53 4.40 2.81 -0.62
C SER A 53 5.28 2.76 -1.87
N THR A 54 5.57 1.58 -2.42
CA THR A 54 6.38 1.41 -3.63
C THR A 54 5.77 0.34 -4.54
N THR A 55 5.99 0.45 -5.85
CA THR A 55 5.54 -0.55 -6.83
C THR A 55 6.11 -1.94 -6.51
N ASP A 56 7.42 -2.03 -6.23
CA ASP A 56 8.08 -3.31 -5.95
C ASP A 56 7.56 -3.96 -4.67
N GLY A 57 7.30 -3.16 -3.62
CA GLY A 57 6.70 -3.66 -2.39
C GLY A 57 5.28 -4.18 -2.60
N ALA A 58 4.49 -3.47 -3.41
CA ALA A 58 3.14 -3.89 -3.76
C ALA A 58 3.13 -5.18 -4.61
N LEU A 59 4.08 -5.33 -5.53
CA LEU A 59 4.26 -6.55 -6.33
C LEU A 59 4.67 -7.73 -5.46
N ALA A 60 5.61 -7.54 -4.54
CA ALA A 60 6.02 -8.58 -3.59
C ALA A 60 4.83 -9.03 -2.71
N ALA A 61 4.06 -8.07 -2.18
CA ALA A 61 2.85 -8.37 -1.40
C ALA A 61 1.80 -9.13 -2.24
N LYS A 62 1.56 -8.71 -3.49
CA LYS A 62 0.64 -9.38 -4.42
C LYS A 62 1.05 -10.82 -4.74
N GLN A 63 2.35 -11.09 -4.77
CA GLN A 63 2.88 -12.45 -4.94
C GLN A 63 2.69 -13.28 -3.68
N ALA A 64 2.91 -12.69 -2.50
CA ALA A 64 2.80 -13.38 -1.21
C ALA A 64 1.34 -13.68 -0.79
N THR A 65 0.36 -12.87 -1.20
CA THR A 65 -1.04 -13.11 -0.84
C THR A 65 -2.04 -12.64 -1.90
N ARG A 66 -3.14 -13.40 -2.02
CA ARG A 66 -4.30 -13.09 -2.87
C ARG A 66 -5.57 -12.78 -2.10
N THR A 67 -5.52 -12.86 -0.77
CA THR A 67 -6.69 -12.75 0.11
C THR A 67 -6.61 -11.58 1.08
N ILE A 68 -5.42 -11.26 1.59
CA ILE A 68 -5.24 -10.13 2.50
C ILE A 68 -5.33 -8.83 1.68
N PRO A 69 -6.18 -7.86 2.04
CA PRO A 69 -6.24 -6.58 1.35
C PRO A 69 -4.88 -5.86 1.32
N ILE A 70 -4.49 -5.37 0.15
CA ILE A 70 -3.28 -4.58 -0.07
C ILE A 70 -3.69 -3.16 -0.44
N VAL A 71 -3.28 -2.18 0.36
CA VAL A 71 -3.49 -0.76 0.12
C VAL A 71 -2.21 -0.14 -0.45
N ILE A 72 -2.31 0.49 -1.61
CA ILE A 72 -1.22 1.27 -2.22
C ILE A 72 -1.44 2.77 -1.96
N MET A 73 -0.35 3.51 -1.72
CA MET A 73 -0.43 4.97 -1.48
C MET A 73 0.34 5.83 -2.48
N GLN A 74 1.47 5.35 -3.01
CA GLN A 74 2.36 6.14 -3.88
C GLN A 74 2.92 5.28 -5.02
N VAL A 75 2.03 4.63 -5.76
CA VAL A 75 2.42 3.86 -6.96
C VAL A 75 2.13 4.71 -8.19
N SER A 76 3.18 5.02 -8.97
CA SER A 76 3.12 5.95 -10.11
C SER A 76 2.43 5.36 -11.35
N ASP A 77 2.64 4.07 -11.66
CA ASP A 77 1.95 3.39 -12.77
C ASP A 77 1.54 1.96 -12.39
N PRO A 78 0.44 1.81 -11.63
CA PRO A 78 -0.03 0.51 -11.15
C PRO A 78 -0.61 -0.35 -12.29
N VAL A 79 -1.04 0.25 -13.39
CA VAL A 79 -1.58 -0.50 -14.53
C VAL A 79 -0.44 -1.01 -15.41
N GLY A 80 0.48 -0.13 -15.83
CA GLY A 80 1.61 -0.49 -16.68
C GLY A 80 2.61 -1.43 -16.00
N SER A 81 2.71 -1.39 -14.66
CA SER A 81 3.49 -2.38 -13.89
C SER A 81 2.79 -3.74 -13.72
N GLY A 82 1.55 -3.89 -14.17
CA GLY A 82 0.75 -5.11 -13.98
C GLY A 82 0.31 -5.34 -12.53
N LEU A 83 0.43 -4.32 -11.67
CA LEU A 83 0.02 -4.37 -10.28
C LEU A 83 -1.51 -4.47 -10.17
N ILE A 84 -2.25 -3.72 -10.98
CA ILE A 84 -3.72 -3.80 -11.10
C ILE A 84 -4.14 -3.92 -12.57
N ALA A 85 -5.32 -4.48 -12.81
CA ALA A 85 -5.85 -4.59 -14.17
C ALA A 85 -6.32 -3.24 -14.73
N SER A 86 -6.96 -2.41 -13.89
CA SER A 86 -7.39 -1.05 -14.20
C SER A 86 -7.69 -0.29 -12.91
N LEU A 87 -7.82 1.03 -12.97
CA LEU A 87 -8.24 1.84 -11.82
C LEU A 87 -9.69 1.55 -11.39
N ALA A 88 -10.59 1.45 -12.37
CA ALA A 88 -12.01 1.21 -12.10
C ALA A 88 -12.26 -0.20 -11.54
N HIS A 89 -11.44 -1.17 -11.99
CA HIS A 89 -11.52 -2.57 -11.57
C HIS A 89 -10.09 -3.13 -11.39
N PRO A 90 -9.54 -3.07 -10.17
CA PRO A 90 -8.17 -3.51 -9.91
C PRO A 90 -7.94 -5.01 -10.16
N GLY A 91 -8.99 -5.83 -10.06
CA GLY A 91 -8.97 -7.25 -10.43
C GLY A 91 -8.36 -8.20 -9.40
N GLY A 92 -8.28 -7.80 -8.12
CA GLY A 92 -7.75 -8.63 -7.05
C GLY A 92 -7.93 -8.01 -5.66
N ASN A 93 -7.09 -8.41 -4.71
CA ASN A 93 -7.06 -7.90 -3.33
C ASN A 93 -6.35 -6.54 -3.17
N ILE A 94 -6.06 -5.83 -4.27
CA ILE A 94 -5.38 -4.53 -4.23
C ILE A 94 -6.40 -3.39 -4.37
N THR A 95 -6.27 -2.39 -3.51
CA THR A 95 -7.02 -1.13 -3.53
C THR A 95 -6.09 0.03 -3.15
N GLY A 96 -6.53 1.28 -3.23
CA GLY A 96 -5.79 2.43 -2.71
C GLY A 96 -5.64 3.60 -3.67
N VAL A 97 -4.89 4.59 -3.23
CA VAL A 97 -4.67 5.85 -3.95
C VAL A 97 -3.41 5.72 -4.81
N THR A 98 -3.52 6.10 -6.08
CA THR A 98 -2.42 6.10 -7.04
C THR A 98 -1.89 7.52 -7.17
N ASP A 99 -0.57 7.69 -7.19
CA ASP A 99 0.04 9.01 -7.37
C ASP A 99 0.00 9.34 -8.87
N TYR A 100 -1.15 9.84 -9.34
CA TYR A 100 -1.16 10.61 -10.58
C TYR A 100 -0.42 11.90 -10.26
N GLY A 101 0.84 12.00 -10.70
CA GLY A 101 1.50 13.28 -10.80
C GLY A 101 0.53 14.25 -11.45
N VAL A 102 0.12 15.27 -10.70
CA VAL A 102 -0.75 16.39 -11.08
C VAL A 102 -0.86 16.55 -12.60
N ASP A 103 -1.93 16.04 -13.20
CA ASP A 103 -2.39 16.57 -14.47
C ASP A 103 -3.28 17.77 -14.16
N LEU A 104 -2.64 18.91 -13.89
CA LEU A 104 -3.28 20.23 -13.90
C LEU A 104 -3.55 20.64 -15.36
N THR A 105 -4.36 19.87 -16.08
CA THR A 105 -5.04 20.33 -17.28
C THR A 105 -6.55 20.25 -17.09
N GLY A 106 -7.01 20.88 -15.99
CA GLY A 106 -8.39 21.34 -15.89
C GLY A 106 -8.64 22.37 -16.99
N SER A 107 -9.14 21.91 -18.14
CA SER A 107 -9.87 22.76 -19.07
C SER A 107 -11.04 23.38 -18.31
N THR A 108 -10.88 24.63 -17.90
CA THR A 108 -12.02 25.46 -17.53
C THR A 108 -12.62 25.97 -18.82
N SER A 109 -13.66 25.27 -19.30
CA SER A 109 -14.66 25.88 -20.17
C SER A 109 -15.69 26.56 -19.28
N SER A 110 -15.68 27.89 -19.30
CA SER A 110 -16.86 28.76 -19.13
C SER A 110 -16.57 30.08 -19.82
#